data_AF-A0AAW0R1X5-F1
#
_entry.id   AF-A0AAW0R1X5-F1
#
_cell.length_a   1.000
_cell.length_b   1.000
_cell.length_c   1.000
_cell.angle_alpha   90.00
_cell.angle_beta   90.00
_cell.angle_gamma   90.00
#
_symmetry.space_group_name_H-M   'P 1'
#
loop_
_entity.id
_entity.type
_entity.pdbx_description
1 polymer ?
#
loop_
_entity_poly.entity_id
_entity_poly.type
_entity_poly.pdbx_seq_one_letter_code
_entity_poly.pdbx_strand_id
1 'polypeptide(L)'
;MVKLNLVLAKVIEFNSRCVAERLDGITLELGVRALAFELDGWLASLPPHMTDTPENFHAFSELGLGRMFAAVHLGYYHYGQLLNYQFLGADAADPSTPFHQHAEQCKEHAARLCELVYRSFATPGSDVKYSAVSHILVISSTVQIHTLLFSGDENQIRLAKSRLERNFEILLQLRTYWSSVDSAMNRLQAFHQTCLKSRETSFVLDRWLLRFLVEFAAHMESEPRDSDTDYEALLSLSRE
;
A
#
# COMPACT_ATOMS: atom_id res chain seq x y z
N MET A 1 0.87 -20.15 4.74
CA MET A 1 -0.11 -19.93 3.66
C MET A 1 -1.54 -19.87 4.18
N VAL A 2 -2.13 -20.96 4.71
CA VAL A 2 -3.57 -20.98 5.11
C VAL A 2 -3.94 -19.88 6.11
N LYS A 3 -3.16 -19.69 7.19
CA LYS A 3 -3.44 -18.65 8.20
C LYS A 3 -3.39 -17.22 7.63
N LEU A 4 -2.35 -16.89 6.86
CA LEU A 4 -2.21 -15.57 6.22
C LEU A 4 -3.36 -15.30 5.23
N ASN A 5 -3.76 -16.31 4.46
CA ASN A 5 -4.88 -16.18 3.52
C ASN A 5 -6.23 -15.96 4.22
N LEU A 6 -6.41 -16.48 5.45
CA LEU A 6 -7.60 -16.20 6.25
C LEU A 6 -7.62 -14.75 6.75
N VAL A 7 -6.49 -14.25 7.25
CA VAL A 7 -6.35 -12.84 7.64
C VAL A 7 -6.59 -11.93 6.43
N LEU A 8 -6.07 -12.31 5.27
CA LEU A 8 -6.32 -11.61 4.01
C LEU A 8 -7.81 -11.47 3.68
N ALA A 9 -8.55 -12.57 3.72
CA ALA A 9 -9.97 -12.54 3.41
C ALA A 9 -10.72 -11.55 4.32
N LYS A 10 -10.37 -11.54 5.61
CA LYS A 10 -10.93 -10.60 6.59
C LYS A 10 -10.54 -9.14 6.31
N VAL A 11 -9.30 -8.88 5.90
CA VAL A 11 -8.83 -7.52 5.54
C VAL A 11 -9.57 -6.99 4.32
N ILE A 12 -9.75 -7.81 3.28
CA ILE A 12 -10.52 -7.43 2.09
C ILE A 12 -11.97 -7.15 2.47
N GLU A 13 -12.61 -8.05 3.22
CA GLU A 13 -13.98 -7.88 3.68
C GLU A 13 -14.15 -6.61 4.53
N PHE A 14 -13.22 -6.37 5.46
CA PHE A 14 -13.22 -5.18 6.29
C PHE A 14 -13.06 -3.91 5.46
N ASN A 15 -12.11 -3.85 4.53
CA ASN A 15 -11.94 -2.70 3.66
C ASN A 15 -13.17 -2.45 2.77
N SER A 16 -13.80 -3.51 2.24
CA SER A 16 -15.07 -3.38 1.51
C SER A 16 -16.18 -2.82 2.40
N ARG A 17 -16.27 -3.26 3.67
CA ARG A 17 -17.21 -2.71 4.65
C ARG A 17 -16.92 -1.26 5.03
N CYS A 18 -15.66 -0.87 5.17
CA CYS A 18 -15.29 0.54 5.40
C CYS A 18 -15.83 1.45 4.29
N VAL A 19 -15.73 1.00 3.03
CA VAL A 19 -16.25 1.74 1.88
C VAL A 19 -17.79 1.74 1.87
N ALA A 20 -18.43 0.58 2.08
CA ALA A 20 -19.89 0.45 1.99
C ALA A 20 -20.65 1.07 3.18
N GLU A 21 -20.18 0.82 4.40
CA GLU A 21 -20.84 1.22 5.66
C GLU A 21 -20.35 2.58 6.18
N ARG A 22 -19.34 3.20 5.54
CA ARG A 22 -18.76 4.48 5.94
C ARG A 22 -18.21 4.45 7.37
N LEU A 23 -17.50 3.39 7.73
CA LEU A 23 -16.90 3.24 9.06
C LEU A 23 -15.86 4.34 9.31
N ASP A 24 -15.95 5.02 10.45
CA ASP A 24 -15.06 6.09 10.87
C ASP A 24 -14.68 6.01 12.35
N GLY A 25 -13.78 6.91 12.77
CA GLY A 25 -13.39 7.12 14.16
C GLY A 25 -12.98 5.84 14.89
N ILE A 26 -13.64 5.57 16.02
CA ILE A 26 -13.29 4.47 16.94
C ILE A 26 -13.60 3.10 16.32
N THR A 27 -14.73 2.95 15.61
CA THR A 27 -15.11 1.65 15.02
C THR A 27 -14.09 1.21 13.98
N LEU A 28 -13.61 2.18 13.20
CA LEU A 28 -12.57 1.98 12.21
C LEU A 28 -11.23 1.56 12.87
N GLU A 29 -10.78 2.29 13.89
CA GLU A 29 -9.55 1.99 14.63
C GLU A 29 -9.59 0.61 15.27
N LEU A 30 -10.70 0.24 15.92
CA LEU A 30 -10.84 -1.06 16.58
C LEU A 30 -10.74 -2.22 15.59
N GLY A 31 -11.37 -2.09 14.42
CA GLY A 31 -11.31 -3.10 13.36
C GLY A 31 -9.90 -3.25 12.79
N VAL A 32 -9.24 -2.13 12.51
CA VAL A 32 -7.83 -2.09 12.05
C VAL A 32 -6.92 -2.74 13.08
N ARG A 33 -7.04 -2.36 14.36
CA ARG A 33 -6.21 -2.90 15.44
C ARG A 33 -6.39 -4.41 15.60
N ALA A 34 -7.62 -4.90 15.52
CA ALA A 34 -7.91 -6.33 15.61
C ALA A 34 -7.26 -7.13 14.47
N LEU A 35 -7.35 -6.64 13.23
CA LEU A 35 -6.76 -7.28 12.06
C LEU A 35 -5.23 -7.17 12.05
N ALA A 36 -4.68 -6.04 12.48
CA ALA A 36 -3.24 -5.86 12.64
C ALA A 36 -2.68 -6.86 13.65
N PHE A 37 -3.36 -7.07 14.78
CA PHE A 37 -2.98 -8.08 15.76
C PHE A 37 -2.97 -9.50 15.20
N GLU A 38 -3.95 -9.88 14.36
CA GLU A 38 -3.95 -11.18 13.69
C GLU A 38 -2.78 -11.31 12.68
N LEU A 39 -2.45 -10.24 11.97
CA LEU A 39 -1.36 -10.19 11.00
C LEU A 39 0.01 -10.31 11.68
N ASP A 40 0.22 -9.57 12.78
CA ASP A 40 1.42 -9.65 13.62
C ASP A 40 1.55 -11.03 14.28
N GLY A 41 0.43 -11.60 14.72
CA GLY A 41 0.38 -12.96 15.26
C GLY A 41 0.82 -14.01 14.24
N TRP A 42 0.51 -13.82 12.95
CA TRP A 42 1.05 -14.67 11.89
C TRP A 42 2.57 -14.51 11.76
N LEU A 43 3.09 -13.28 11.71
CA LEU A 43 4.52 -13.01 11.57
C LEU A 43 5.31 -13.60 12.76
N ALA A 44 4.82 -13.40 13.99
CA ALA A 44 5.43 -13.92 15.22
C ALA A 44 5.40 -15.46 15.31
N SER A 45 4.48 -16.11 14.59
CA SER A 45 4.40 -17.58 14.54
C SER A 45 5.40 -18.22 13.57
N LEU A 46 6.09 -17.43 12.75
CA LEU A 46 7.07 -17.95 11.81
C LEU A 46 8.33 -18.45 12.53
N PRO A 47 8.89 -19.60 12.13
CA PRO A 47 10.21 -20.00 12.55
C PRO A 47 11.26 -18.94 12.18
N PRO A 48 12.36 -18.78 12.94
CA PRO A 48 13.38 -17.75 12.68
C PRO A 48 14.00 -17.80 11.28
N HIS A 49 14.07 -18.96 10.64
CA HIS A 49 14.62 -19.11 9.29
C HIS A 49 13.61 -18.76 8.18
N MET A 50 12.34 -18.51 8.54
CA MET A 50 11.26 -18.15 7.60
C MET A 50 10.90 -16.67 7.65
N THR A 51 11.51 -15.87 8.52
CA THR A 51 11.25 -14.43 8.62
C THR A 51 11.99 -13.67 7.52
N ASP A 52 11.45 -12.53 7.08
CA ASP A 52 12.11 -11.70 6.06
C ASP A 52 13.38 -11.02 6.58
N THR A 53 14.50 -11.69 6.31
CA THR A 53 15.84 -11.13 6.39
C THR A 53 16.58 -11.38 5.07
N PRO A 54 17.62 -10.59 4.73
CA PRO A 54 18.46 -10.85 3.56
C PRO A 54 19.04 -12.27 3.54
N GLU A 55 19.47 -12.77 4.70
CA GLU A 55 20.09 -14.09 4.85
C GLU A 55 19.09 -15.21 4.61
N ASN A 56 17.89 -15.13 5.21
CA ASN A 56 16.84 -16.11 5.00
C ASN A 56 16.37 -16.09 3.54
N PHE A 57 16.18 -14.91 2.96
CA PHE A 57 15.84 -14.78 1.55
C PHE A 57 16.88 -15.47 0.66
N HIS A 58 18.17 -15.22 0.91
CA HIS A 58 19.26 -15.83 0.16
C HIS A 58 19.24 -17.36 0.27
N ALA A 59 19.12 -17.91 1.48
CA ALA A 59 19.05 -19.35 1.70
C ALA A 59 17.89 -20.01 0.95
N PHE A 60 16.71 -19.39 0.92
CA PHE A 60 15.58 -19.87 0.12
C PHE A 60 15.83 -19.70 -1.39
N SER A 61 16.52 -18.63 -1.81
CA SER A 61 16.86 -18.42 -3.22
C SER A 61 17.81 -19.46 -3.78
N GLU A 62 18.79 -19.92 -2.99
CA GLU A 62 19.72 -21.01 -3.36
C GLU A 62 19.00 -22.34 -3.59
N LEU A 63 17.88 -22.55 -2.90
CA LEU A 63 17.00 -23.71 -3.09
C LEU A 63 16.00 -23.53 -4.25
N GLY A 64 16.07 -22.43 -5.00
CA GLY A 64 15.11 -22.09 -6.05
C GLY A 64 13.74 -21.62 -5.52
N LEU A 65 13.62 -21.36 -4.22
CA LEU A 65 12.37 -20.99 -3.54
C LEU A 65 12.23 -19.48 -3.30
N GLY A 66 13.16 -18.66 -3.77
CA GLY A 66 13.18 -17.20 -3.51
C GLY A 66 11.90 -16.49 -3.96
N ARG A 67 11.32 -16.86 -5.11
CA ARG A 67 10.02 -16.34 -5.58
C ARG A 67 8.88 -16.62 -4.60
N MET A 68 8.83 -17.84 -4.05
CA MET A 68 7.79 -18.23 -3.10
C MET A 68 7.98 -17.54 -1.76
N PHE A 69 9.22 -17.45 -1.28
CA PHE A 69 9.55 -16.69 -0.08
C PHE A 69 9.11 -15.22 -0.20
N ALA A 70 9.44 -14.58 -1.32
CA ALA A 70 8.99 -13.21 -1.59
C ALA A 70 7.47 -13.12 -1.63
N ALA A 71 6.77 -14.00 -2.36
CA ALA A 71 5.32 -13.94 -2.50
C ALA A 71 4.58 -13.96 -1.14
N VAL A 72 5.04 -14.79 -0.19
CA VAL A 72 4.45 -14.87 1.15
C VAL A 72 4.56 -13.54 1.90
N HIS A 73 5.76 -12.97 1.94
CA HIS A 73 6.02 -11.73 2.66
C HIS A 73 5.46 -10.49 1.95
N LEU A 74 5.42 -10.50 0.61
CA LEU A 74 4.72 -9.48 -0.16
C LEU A 74 3.23 -9.44 0.18
N GLY A 75 2.60 -10.61 0.41
CA GLY A 75 1.24 -10.67 0.95
C GLY A 75 1.14 -9.94 2.29
N TYR A 76 1.97 -10.32 3.26
CA TYR A 76 2.00 -9.66 4.58
C TYR A 76 2.13 -8.14 4.49
N TYR A 77 3.14 -7.64 3.78
CA TYR A 77 3.36 -6.19 3.66
C TYR A 77 2.27 -5.49 2.86
N HIS A 78 1.72 -6.13 1.83
CA HIS A 78 0.63 -5.56 1.06
C HIS A 78 -0.65 -5.40 1.90
N TYR A 79 -0.97 -6.38 2.75
CA TYR A 79 -2.17 -6.29 3.59
C TYR A 79 -1.98 -5.32 4.76
N GLY A 80 -0.78 -5.30 5.35
CA GLY A 80 -0.43 -4.34 6.39
C GLY A 80 -0.54 -2.89 5.91
N GLN A 81 -0.03 -2.58 4.70
CA GLN A 81 -0.18 -1.22 4.16
C GLN A 81 -1.65 -0.89 3.83
N LEU A 82 -2.42 -1.83 3.26
CA LEU A 82 -3.82 -1.61 2.90
C LEU A 82 -4.69 -1.32 4.13
N LEU A 83 -4.50 -2.10 5.20
CA LEU A 83 -5.23 -1.98 6.45
C LEU A 83 -5.02 -0.61 7.11
N ASN A 84 -3.80 -0.09 7.02
CA ASN A 84 -3.40 1.17 7.63
C ASN A 84 -3.52 2.38 6.69
N TYR A 85 -3.83 2.16 5.42
CA TYR A 85 -3.71 3.19 4.38
C TYR A 85 -4.55 4.43 4.65
N GLN A 86 -5.77 4.23 5.14
CA GLN A 86 -6.73 5.30 5.42
C GLN A 86 -6.26 6.33 6.45
N PHE A 87 -5.22 6.00 7.24
CA PHE A 87 -4.66 6.89 8.24
C PHE A 87 -3.52 7.77 7.71
N LEU A 88 -3.07 7.60 6.45
CA LEU A 88 -2.00 8.43 5.88
C LEU A 88 -2.31 9.93 5.93
N GLY A 89 -3.57 10.33 5.73
CA GLY A 89 -3.99 11.73 5.84
C GLY A 89 -3.97 12.28 7.28
N ALA A 90 -3.84 11.42 8.29
CA ALA A 90 -3.72 11.81 9.70
C ALA A 90 -2.26 12.10 10.12
N ASP A 91 -1.30 12.15 9.18
CA ASP A 91 0.10 12.47 9.45
C ASP A 91 0.32 13.80 10.19
N ALA A 92 -0.61 14.75 10.05
CA ALA A 92 -0.60 16.04 10.77
C ALA A 92 -1.19 15.99 12.20
N ALA A 93 -1.73 14.83 12.62
CA ALA A 93 -2.25 14.64 13.97
C ALA A 93 -1.10 14.51 14.99
N ASP A 94 -1.41 14.72 16.27
CA ASP A 94 -0.46 14.55 17.37
C ASP A 94 0.21 13.15 17.28
N PRO A 95 1.56 13.06 17.34
CA PRO A 95 2.29 11.80 17.30
C PRO A 95 1.87 10.77 18.37
N SER A 96 1.23 11.23 19.45
CA SER A 96 0.68 10.39 20.50
C SER A 96 -0.66 9.71 20.13
N THR A 97 -1.26 10.06 18.99
CA THR A 97 -2.52 9.46 18.55
C THR A 97 -2.32 8.08 17.93
N PRO A 98 -3.27 7.14 18.12
CA PRO A 98 -3.27 5.85 17.43
C PRO A 98 -3.29 6.00 15.90
N PHE A 99 -3.90 7.06 15.38
CA PHE A 99 -3.96 7.32 13.93
C PHE A 99 -2.58 7.60 13.32
N HIS A 100 -1.73 8.37 14.02
CA HIS A 100 -0.35 8.59 13.59
C HIS A 100 0.44 7.27 13.55
N GLN A 101 0.26 6.41 14.56
CA GLN A 101 0.93 5.10 14.59
C GLN A 101 0.52 4.22 13.40
N HIS A 102 -0.76 4.22 13.04
CA HIS A 102 -1.24 3.51 11.85
C HIS A 102 -0.63 4.09 10.55
N ALA A 103 -0.54 5.42 10.43
CA ALA A 103 0.09 6.05 9.27
C ALA A 103 1.56 5.61 9.10
N GLU A 104 2.32 5.59 10.20
CA GLU A 104 3.71 5.10 10.20
C GLU A 104 3.81 3.62 9.87
N GLN A 105 2.90 2.78 10.39
CA GLN A 105 2.82 1.36 10.02
C GLN A 105 2.55 1.19 8.51
N CYS A 106 1.69 2.01 7.91
CA CYS A 106 1.44 1.98 6.47
C CYS A 106 2.72 2.27 5.68
N LYS A 107 3.46 3.32 6.06
CA LYS A 107 4.74 3.71 5.43
C LYS A 107 5.78 2.61 5.56
N GLU A 108 5.91 2.02 6.74
CA GLU A 108 6.86 0.92 6.99
C GLU A 108 6.54 -0.31 6.15
N HIS A 109 5.28 -0.76 6.13
CA HIS A 109 4.87 -1.87 5.28
C HIS A 109 5.13 -1.59 3.79
N ALA A 110 4.84 -0.39 3.29
CA ALA A 110 5.10 -0.02 1.91
C ALA A 110 6.62 0.02 1.60
N ALA A 111 7.44 0.51 2.53
CA ALA A 111 8.89 0.54 2.41
C ALA A 111 9.48 -0.88 2.34
N ARG A 112 9.08 -1.76 3.26
CA ARG A 112 9.52 -3.16 3.31
C ARG A 112 9.05 -3.97 2.10
N LEU A 113 7.84 -3.69 1.59
CA LEU A 113 7.36 -4.27 0.34
C LEU A 113 8.29 -3.91 -0.82
N CYS A 114 8.59 -2.62 -0.99
CA CYS A 114 9.51 -2.14 -2.03
C CYS A 114 10.88 -2.84 -1.93
N GLU A 115 11.48 -2.87 -0.74
CA GLU A 115 12.79 -3.50 -0.51
C GLU A 115 12.81 -4.99 -0.85
N LEU A 116 11.75 -5.73 -0.53
CA LEU A 116 11.63 -7.14 -0.86
C LEU A 116 11.48 -7.38 -2.37
N VAL A 117 10.68 -6.55 -3.06
CA VAL A 117 10.59 -6.60 -4.54
C VAL A 117 11.97 -6.34 -5.15
N TYR A 118 12.69 -5.34 -4.66
CA TYR A 118 14.02 -4.98 -5.16
C TYR A 118 15.02 -6.12 -4.98
N ARG A 119 15.02 -6.74 -3.80
CA ARG A 119 15.87 -7.90 -3.51
C ARG A 119 15.52 -9.06 -4.44
N SER A 120 14.24 -9.34 -4.63
CA SER A 120 13.76 -10.37 -5.55
C SER A 120 14.21 -10.15 -7.00
N PHE A 121 14.12 -8.93 -7.52
CA PHE A 121 14.57 -8.60 -8.88
C PHE A 121 16.09 -8.58 -9.03
N ALA A 122 16.83 -8.28 -7.96
CA ALA A 122 18.29 -8.30 -7.95
C ALA A 122 18.87 -9.72 -7.84
N THR A 123 18.09 -10.70 -7.39
CA THR A 123 18.53 -12.08 -7.22
C THR A 123 18.08 -12.95 -8.40
N PRO A 124 19.01 -13.51 -9.20
CA PRO A 124 18.67 -14.35 -10.35
C PRO A 124 17.73 -15.51 -9.99
N GLY A 125 16.70 -15.71 -10.81
CA GLY A 125 15.72 -16.79 -10.63
C GLY A 125 14.70 -16.57 -9.51
N SER A 126 14.82 -15.46 -8.77
CA SER A 126 13.92 -15.09 -7.66
C SER A 126 12.95 -13.96 -7.99
N ASP A 127 12.97 -13.47 -9.23
CA ASP A 127 12.19 -12.35 -9.73
C ASP A 127 10.67 -12.59 -9.69
N VAL A 128 9.95 -11.76 -8.91
CA VAL A 128 8.49 -11.82 -8.77
C VAL A 128 7.79 -11.15 -9.95
N LYS A 129 7.75 -11.84 -11.09
CA LYS A 129 7.18 -11.34 -12.35
C LYS A 129 5.69 -11.61 -12.57
N TYR A 130 4.91 -11.94 -11.54
CA TYR A 130 3.46 -12.19 -11.72
C TYR A 130 2.66 -10.87 -11.71
N SER A 131 1.56 -10.81 -12.47
CA SER A 131 0.76 -9.58 -12.68
C SER A 131 0.36 -8.86 -11.38
N ALA A 132 0.05 -9.61 -10.31
CA ALA A 132 -0.31 -8.99 -9.02
C ALA A 132 0.81 -8.10 -8.43
N VAL A 133 2.09 -8.36 -8.75
CA VAL A 133 3.21 -7.51 -8.29
C VAL A 133 3.07 -6.08 -8.80
N SER A 134 2.62 -5.89 -10.04
CA SER A 134 2.41 -4.56 -10.59
C SER A 134 1.39 -3.77 -9.78
N HIS A 135 0.31 -4.41 -9.35
CA HIS A 135 -0.73 -3.79 -8.54
C HIS A 135 -0.24 -3.42 -7.14
N ILE A 136 0.37 -4.36 -6.41
CA ILE A 136 0.87 -4.10 -5.05
C ILE A 136 1.97 -3.04 -5.04
N LEU A 137 2.81 -2.99 -6.09
CA LEU A 137 3.88 -2.02 -6.23
C LEU A 137 3.33 -0.63 -6.54
N VAL A 138 2.28 -0.53 -7.37
CA VAL A 138 1.56 0.74 -7.59
C VAL A 138 0.96 1.27 -6.30
N ILE A 139 0.31 0.42 -5.49
CA ILE A 139 -0.24 0.85 -4.20
C ILE A 139 0.89 1.34 -3.28
N SER A 140 2.00 0.60 -3.20
CA SER A 140 3.15 1.04 -2.41
C SER A 140 3.72 2.37 -2.91
N SER A 141 3.74 2.61 -4.22
CA SER A 141 4.12 3.89 -4.81
C SER A 141 3.18 5.03 -4.43
N THR A 142 1.88 4.80 -4.23
CA THR A 142 0.98 5.85 -3.72
C THR A 142 1.38 6.29 -2.31
N VAL A 143 1.76 5.34 -1.44
CA VAL A 143 2.29 5.67 -0.11
C VAL A 143 3.59 6.47 -0.21
N GLN A 144 4.49 6.10 -1.13
CA GLN A 144 5.73 6.87 -1.34
C GLN A 144 5.45 8.28 -1.90
N ILE A 145 4.48 8.46 -2.79
CA ILE A 145 4.07 9.80 -3.28
C ILE A 145 3.52 10.63 -2.12
N HIS A 146 2.69 10.04 -1.26
CA HIS A 146 2.18 10.70 -0.07
C HIS A 146 3.35 11.18 0.82
N THR A 147 4.26 10.27 1.18
CA THR A 147 5.45 10.62 1.99
C THR A 147 6.31 11.69 1.31
N LEU A 148 6.49 11.62 -0.02
CA LEU A 148 7.26 12.61 -0.78
C LEU A 148 6.65 14.02 -0.70
N LEU A 149 5.32 14.12 -0.70
CA LEU A 149 4.60 15.39 -0.80
C LEU A 149 4.28 16.00 0.57
N PHE A 150 4.05 15.17 1.60
CA PHE A 150 3.48 15.61 2.88
C PHE A 150 4.38 15.37 4.10
N SER A 151 5.47 14.58 3.98
CA SER A 151 6.41 14.40 5.10
C SER A 151 7.13 15.70 5.43
N GLY A 152 7.32 15.98 6.72
CA GLY A 152 8.21 17.04 7.21
C GLY A 152 9.68 16.63 7.34
N ASP A 153 9.99 15.34 7.19
CA ASP A 153 11.36 14.80 7.30
C ASP A 153 12.03 14.65 5.92
N GLU A 154 13.10 15.41 5.70
CA GLU A 154 13.90 15.39 4.46
C GLU A 154 14.49 14.00 4.13
N ASN A 155 14.82 13.20 5.14
CA ASN A 155 15.32 11.84 4.91
C ASN A 155 14.22 10.95 4.36
N GLN A 156 13.01 11.02 4.92
CA GLN A 156 11.85 10.28 4.42
C GLN A 156 11.49 10.71 2.99
N ILE A 157 11.54 12.01 2.68
CA ILE A 157 11.32 12.55 1.33
C ILE A 157 12.34 11.95 0.35
N ARG A 158 13.64 11.97 0.70
CA ARG A 158 14.70 11.43 -0.16
C ARG A 158 14.55 9.93 -0.41
N LEU A 159 14.23 9.16 0.63
CA LEU A 159 14.01 7.73 0.52
C LEU A 159 12.77 7.41 -0.32
N ALA A 160 11.67 8.15 -0.11
CA ALA A 160 10.45 8.00 -0.89
C ALA A 160 10.69 8.26 -2.38
N LYS A 161 11.46 9.31 -2.72
CA LYS A 161 11.87 9.60 -4.09
C LYS A 161 12.65 8.43 -4.72
N SER A 162 13.66 7.92 -4.03
CA SER A 162 14.48 6.80 -4.53
C SER A 162 13.65 5.52 -4.73
N ARG A 163 12.72 5.24 -3.81
CA ARG A 163 11.80 4.11 -3.94
C ARG A 163 10.85 4.28 -5.13
N LEU A 164 10.36 5.49 -5.39
CA LEU A 164 9.52 5.76 -6.56
C LEU A 164 10.26 5.51 -7.87
N GLU A 165 11.48 6.04 -8.01
CA GLU A 165 12.31 5.83 -9.20
C GLU A 165 12.50 4.34 -9.47
N ARG A 166 12.89 3.58 -8.45
CA ARG A 166 13.11 2.13 -8.58
C ARG A 166 11.82 1.35 -8.83
N ASN A 167 10.70 1.76 -8.23
CA ASN A 167 9.39 1.17 -8.51
C ASN A 167 9.00 1.36 -9.97
N PHE A 168 9.21 2.57 -10.53
CA PHE A 168 8.91 2.84 -11.93
C PHE A 168 9.78 2.00 -12.88
N GLU A 169 11.07 1.85 -12.60
CA GLU A 169 11.94 0.96 -13.38
C GLU A 169 11.40 -0.48 -13.43
N ILE A 170 10.99 -1.03 -12.27
CA ILE A 170 10.44 -2.38 -12.19
C ILE A 170 9.07 -2.47 -12.89
N LEU A 171 8.21 -1.46 -12.75
CA LEU A 171 6.92 -1.43 -13.45
C LEU A 171 7.13 -1.43 -14.97
N LEU A 172 8.09 -0.67 -15.49
CA LEU A 172 8.44 -0.68 -16.92
C LEU A 172 8.97 -2.04 -17.39
N GLN A 173 9.72 -2.76 -16.56
CA GLN A 173 10.11 -4.14 -16.85
C GLN A 173 8.89 -5.08 -16.87
N LEU A 174 8.01 -4.98 -15.87
CA LEU A 174 6.79 -5.79 -15.77
C LEU A 174 5.81 -5.54 -16.92
N ARG A 175 5.78 -4.31 -17.46
CA ARG A 175 4.98 -3.93 -18.63
C ARG A 175 5.28 -4.78 -19.87
N THR A 176 6.50 -5.31 -19.99
CA THR A 176 6.85 -6.22 -21.11
C THR A 176 6.15 -7.57 -21.03
N TYR A 177 5.64 -7.94 -19.85
CA TYR A 177 4.98 -9.22 -19.60
C TYR A 177 3.45 -9.09 -19.45
N TRP A 178 2.96 -7.97 -18.90
CA TRP A 178 1.55 -7.80 -18.57
C TRP A 178 0.99 -6.47 -19.08
N SER A 179 -0.08 -6.52 -19.87
CA SER A 179 -0.82 -5.32 -20.30
C SER A 179 -1.53 -4.60 -19.15
N SER A 180 -1.82 -5.31 -18.06
CA SER A 180 -2.45 -4.73 -16.87
C SER A 180 -1.60 -3.65 -16.18
N VAL A 181 -0.29 -3.59 -16.48
CA VAL A 181 0.59 -2.55 -15.93
C VAL A 181 0.18 -1.15 -16.40
N ASP A 182 -0.25 -1.00 -17.65
CA ASP A 182 -0.65 0.31 -18.19
C ASP A 182 -1.82 0.90 -17.39
N SER A 183 -2.85 0.10 -17.12
CA SER A 183 -3.99 0.52 -16.30
C SER A 183 -3.56 0.88 -14.87
N ALA A 184 -2.65 0.10 -14.27
CA ALA A 184 -2.11 0.39 -12.94
C ALA A 184 -1.25 1.67 -12.90
N MET A 185 -0.47 1.96 -13.95
CA MET A 185 0.32 3.19 -14.06
C MET A 185 -0.56 4.43 -14.29
N ASN A 186 -1.61 4.33 -15.12
CA ASN A 186 -2.59 5.41 -15.30
C ASN A 186 -3.26 5.78 -13.97
N ARG A 187 -3.59 4.75 -13.19
CA ARG A 187 -4.10 4.86 -11.82
C ARG A 187 -3.13 5.63 -10.91
N LEU A 188 -1.85 5.27 -10.93
CA LEU A 188 -0.81 5.98 -10.16
C LEU A 188 -0.69 7.45 -10.57
N GLN A 189 -0.80 7.75 -11.87
CA GLN A 189 -0.77 9.13 -12.38
C GLN A 189 -1.97 9.95 -11.89
N ALA A 190 -3.18 9.39 -11.93
CA ALA A 190 -4.37 10.04 -11.40
C ALA A 190 -4.23 10.32 -9.88
N PHE A 191 -3.67 9.36 -9.13
CA PHE A 191 -3.35 9.56 -7.72
C PHE A 191 -2.37 10.73 -7.52
N HIS A 192 -1.25 10.73 -8.24
CA HIS A 192 -0.25 11.80 -8.14
C HIS A 192 -0.86 13.18 -8.43
N GLN A 193 -1.66 13.31 -9.49
CA GLN A 193 -2.35 14.55 -9.82
C GLN A 193 -3.31 15.02 -8.73
N THR A 194 -3.93 14.08 -8.01
CA THR A 194 -4.76 14.36 -6.84
C THR A 194 -3.96 15.02 -5.74
N CYS A 195 -2.87 14.36 -5.32
CA CYS A 195 -2.04 14.86 -4.23
C CYS A 195 -1.44 16.23 -4.54
N LEU A 196 -1.11 16.50 -5.81
CA LEU A 196 -0.64 17.82 -6.23
C LEU A 196 -1.71 18.91 -6.10
N LYS A 197 -2.98 18.60 -6.41
CA LYS A 197 -4.11 19.54 -6.25
C LYS A 197 -4.42 19.81 -4.77
N SER A 198 -4.37 18.77 -3.94
CA SER A 198 -4.58 18.83 -2.49
C SER A 198 -3.30 19.14 -1.72
N ARG A 199 -2.32 19.78 -2.35
CA ARG A 199 -1.10 20.23 -1.65
C ARG A 199 -1.35 21.55 -0.91
N GLU A 200 -2.30 22.33 -1.39
CA GLU A 200 -2.68 23.65 -0.84
C GLU A 200 -3.85 23.56 0.16
N THR A 201 -4.68 22.52 0.06
CA THR A 201 -5.75 22.17 1.02
C THR A 201 -5.39 20.84 1.65
N SER A 202 -5.45 20.68 2.98
CA SER A 202 -5.05 19.44 3.67
C SER A 202 -5.49 18.19 2.91
N PHE A 203 -4.56 17.25 2.66
CA PHE A 203 -4.86 16.02 1.94
C PHE A 203 -5.90 15.22 2.72
N VAL A 204 -7.15 15.29 2.26
CA VAL A 204 -8.21 14.41 2.74
C VAL A 204 -8.16 13.16 1.88
N LEU A 205 -7.87 12.04 2.53
CA LEU A 205 -7.93 10.74 1.91
C LEU A 205 -9.40 10.44 1.57
N ASP A 206 -9.79 10.73 0.33
CA ASP A 206 -11.19 10.60 -0.12
C ASP A 206 -11.58 9.13 -0.35
N ARG A 207 -12.89 8.85 -0.35
CA ARG A 207 -13.42 7.51 -0.61
C ARG A 207 -13.06 6.98 -1.99
N TRP A 208 -12.84 7.88 -2.94
CA TRP A 208 -12.33 7.56 -4.27
C TRP A 208 -10.97 6.87 -4.18
N LEU A 209 -10.08 7.31 -3.28
CA LEU A 209 -8.80 6.66 -3.05
C LEU A 209 -8.93 5.32 -2.32
N LEU A 210 -9.87 5.16 -1.40
CA LEU A 210 -10.14 3.85 -0.79
C LEU A 210 -10.69 2.85 -1.81
N ARG A 211 -11.59 3.30 -2.69
CA ARG A 211 -12.10 2.50 -3.82
C ARG A 211 -10.97 2.13 -4.78
N PHE A 212 -10.05 3.06 -5.03
CA PHE A 212 -8.81 2.80 -5.78
C PHE A 212 -7.95 1.70 -5.16
N LEU A 213 -7.92 1.51 -3.83
CA LEU A 213 -7.10 0.46 -3.21
C LEU A 213 -7.76 -0.92 -3.27
N VAL A 214 -9.08 -0.96 -3.26
CA VAL A 214 -9.88 -2.19 -3.11
C VAL A 214 -10.30 -2.78 -4.46
N GLU A 215 -10.57 -1.97 -5.49
CA GLU A 215 -11.08 -2.48 -6.76
C GLU A 215 -9.96 -2.85 -7.76
N PHE A 216 -9.88 -4.14 -8.09
CA PHE A 216 -9.13 -4.65 -9.25
C PHE A 216 -9.88 -4.26 -10.56
N ALA A 217 -9.53 -3.11 -11.13
CA ALA A 217 -9.41 -2.90 -12.58
C ALA A 217 -10.64 -2.86 -13.53
N ALA A 218 -11.81 -2.32 -13.17
CA ALA A 218 -12.84 -2.09 -14.21
C ALA A 218 -13.63 -0.77 -14.19
N HIS A 219 -13.98 -0.19 -13.03
CA HIS A 219 -14.94 0.93 -12.99
C HIS A 219 -14.33 2.34 -12.95
N MET A 220 -13.01 2.47 -12.85
CA MET A 220 -12.35 3.78 -12.74
C MET A 220 -12.00 4.42 -14.08
N GLU A 221 -12.09 3.68 -15.20
CA GLU A 221 -11.88 4.21 -16.55
C GLU A 221 -13.11 4.99 -17.07
N SER A 222 -14.28 4.83 -16.44
CA SER A 222 -15.57 5.36 -16.92
C SER A 222 -16.20 6.47 -16.08
N GLU A 223 -15.69 6.78 -14.88
CA GLU A 223 -16.26 7.85 -14.03
C GLU A 223 -15.31 9.05 -13.94
N PRO A 224 -15.63 10.17 -14.63
CA PRO A 224 -15.02 11.46 -14.34
C PRO A 224 -15.28 11.83 -12.87
N ARG A 225 -14.21 12.22 -12.18
CA ARG A 225 -14.23 12.66 -10.77
C ARG A 225 -15.21 13.79 -10.46
N ASP A 226 -15.62 14.56 -11.47
CA ASP A 226 -16.60 15.65 -11.34
C ASP A 226 -18.04 15.14 -11.02
N SER A 227 -18.25 13.82 -11.02
CA SER A 227 -19.54 13.21 -10.65
C SER A 227 -19.66 12.82 -9.17
N ASP A 228 -18.56 12.91 -8.40
CA ASP A 228 -18.57 12.51 -6.98
C ASP A 228 -19.04 13.69 -6.11
N THR A 229 -20.33 13.70 -5.80
CA THR A 229 -21.01 14.76 -5.03
C THR A 229 -20.45 14.92 -3.61
N ASP A 230 -19.81 13.89 -3.07
CA ASP A 230 -19.16 13.90 -1.76
C ASP A 230 -17.81 14.67 -1.78
N TYR A 231 -17.14 14.80 -2.95
CA TYR A 231 -15.84 15.48 -3.07
C TYR A 231 -15.97 17.01 -2.98
N GLU A 232 -16.99 17.60 -3.60
CA GLU A 232 -17.35 19.02 -3.47
C GLU A 232 -17.73 19.36 -2.01
N ALA A 233 -18.46 18.46 -1.34
CA ALA A 233 -18.83 18.62 0.08
C ALA A 233 -17.60 18.56 1.01
N LEU A 234 -16.67 17.64 0.78
CA LEU A 234 -15.44 17.53 1.56
C LEU A 234 -14.46 18.70 1.29
N LEU A 235 -14.38 19.18 0.05
CA LEU A 235 -13.59 20.35 -0.31
C LEU A 235 -14.13 21.65 0.29
N SER A 236 -15.45 21.83 0.31
CA SER A 236 -16.09 22.99 0.94
C SER A 236 -15.89 23.02 2.46
N LEU A 237 -15.91 21.87 3.13
CA LEU A 237 -15.58 21.76 4.56
C LEU A 237 -14.11 22.04 4.88
N SER A 238 -13.20 21.92 3.90
CA SER A 238 -11.77 22.25 4.07
C SER A 238 -11.44 23.73 3.87
N ARG A 239 -12.43 24.53 3.45
CA ARG A 239 -12.30 25.98 3.17
C ARG A 239 -12.89 26.87 4.27
N GLU A 240 -13.49 26.29 5.31
CA GLU A 240 -13.90 26.97 6.55
C GLU A 240 -12.85 26.76 7.65
#